data_AF-A0A0G0B5I0-F1
#
_entry.id   AF-A0A0G0B5I0-F1
#
_cell.length_a   1.000
_cell.length_b   1.000
_cell.length_c   1.000
_cell.angle_alpha   90.00
_cell.angle_beta   90.00
_cell.angle_gamma   90.00
#
_symmetry.space_group_name_H-M   'P 1'
#
loop_
_entity.id
_entity.type
_entity.pdbx_description
1 polymer ?
#
loop_
_entity_poly.entity_id
_entity_poly.type
_entity_poly.pdbx_seq_one_letter_code
_entity_poly.pdbx_strand_id
1 'polypeptide(L)'
;MEAEMDTQMVSMGNNEFAVIAGLIFCEKNFQEAVLQSLHDGKVLYPVNQRNYTGYISIIFPKISGCGLMRLKFAKDIRDNRFFFNIAMKIQDLHFDKKDLSGGFVVLEDEYKCIFSFEKYERDAEHGFELVSDLSDVQDNEKIGRILKVVIVPR
;
A
#
# COMPACT_ATOMS: atom_id res chain seq x y z
N MET A 1 25.27 -30.20 8.25
CA MET A 1 24.31 -29.15 8.67
C MET A 1 24.31 -28.14 7.55
N GLU A 2 23.68 -28.51 6.44
CA GLU A 2 23.49 -27.63 5.30
C GLU A 2 22.26 -26.79 5.64
N ALA A 3 22.44 -25.47 5.72
CA ALA A 3 21.30 -24.58 5.70
C ALA A 3 20.65 -24.78 4.33
N GLU A 4 19.49 -25.45 4.30
CA GLU A 4 18.61 -25.44 3.14
C GLU A 4 18.41 -23.98 2.77
N MET A 5 19.05 -23.60 1.66
CA MET A 5 18.95 -22.28 1.05
C MET A 5 17.48 -21.92 0.94
N ASP A 6 17.17 -20.71 1.42
CA ASP A 6 15.88 -20.02 1.40
C ASP A 6 15.23 -20.06 0.02
N THR A 7 14.63 -21.20 -0.30
CA THR A 7 13.82 -21.40 -1.50
C THR A 7 12.42 -20.81 -1.27
N GLN A 8 12.30 -19.74 -0.47
CA GLN A 8 11.09 -18.90 -0.39
C GLN A 8 11.09 -17.89 -1.53
N MET A 9 11.11 -18.54 -2.68
CA MET A 9 10.92 -18.15 -4.03
C MET A 9 9.43 -17.90 -4.27
N VAL A 10 9.04 -16.72 -4.78
CA VAL A 10 7.65 -16.27 -5.06
C VAL A 10 6.59 -16.78 -4.06
N SER A 11 6.70 -16.44 -2.77
CA SER A 11 5.54 -16.66 -1.88
C SER A 11 5.47 -15.66 -0.73
N MET A 12 4.56 -14.69 -0.87
CA MET A 12 3.49 -14.37 0.09
C MET A 12 2.49 -13.45 -0.64
N GLY A 13 1.21 -13.68 -0.43
CA GLY A 13 0.13 -13.09 -1.21
C GLY A 13 0.02 -11.58 -1.06
N ASN A 14 -0.68 -10.99 -2.02
CA ASN A 14 -1.21 -9.63 -1.92
C ASN A 14 -1.90 -9.39 -0.55
N ASN A 15 -2.46 -10.45 0.05
CA ASN A 15 -3.11 -10.38 1.34
C ASN A 15 -2.16 -10.04 2.47
N GLU A 16 -1.08 -10.80 2.64
CA GLU A 16 -0.15 -10.55 3.72
C GLU A 16 0.61 -9.23 3.52
N PHE A 17 0.91 -8.85 2.27
CA PHE A 17 1.46 -7.52 1.99
C PHE A 17 0.49 -6.40 2.39
N ALA A 18 -0.80 -6.54 2.09
CA ALA A 18 -1.81 -5.56 2.49
C ALA A 18 -1.89 -5.45 4.01
N VAL A 19 -1.81 -6.56 4.76
CA VAL A 19 -1.76 -6.56 6.23
C VAL A 19 -0.54 -5.80 6.75
N ILE A 20 0.66 -6.06 6.19
CA ILE A 20 1.88 -5.32 6.57
C ILE A 20 1.75 -3.83 6.23
N ALA A 21 1.21 -3.49 5.06
CA ALA A 21 0.94 -2.10 4.69
C ALA A 21 -0.06 -1.45 5.67
N GLY A 22 -1.08 -2.18 6.12
CA GLY A 22 -2.02 -1.73 7.14
C GLY A 22 -1.33 -1.36 8.45
N LEU A 23 -0.35 -2.15 8.91
CA LEU A 23 0.43 -1.81 10.11
C LEU A 23 1.22 -0.50 9.94
N ILE A 24 1.76 -0.26 8.75
CA ILE A 24 2.48 0.97 8.40
C ILE A 24 1.57 2.20 8.46
N PHE A 25 0.25 2.06 8.22
CA PHE A 25 -0.66 3.21 8.26
C PHE A 25 -0.72 3.90 9.62
N CYS A 26 -0.44 3.14 10.68
CA CYS A 26 -0.39 3.65 12.05
C CYS A 26 0.91 4.43 12.36
N GLU A 27 1.89 4.42 11.45
CA GLU A 27 3.16 5.13 11.62
C GLU A 27 3.01 6.63 11.35
N LYS A 28 3.70 7.45 12.17
CA LYS A 28 3.70 8.91 12.00
C LYS A 28 4.27 9.34 10.64
N ASN A 29 5.33 8.68 10.17
CA ASN A 29 5.95 9.00 8.89
C ASN A 29 5.01 8.69 7.72
N PHE A 30 4.17 7.66 7.84
CA PHE A 30 3.15 7.38 6.84
C PHE A 30 2.07 8.47 6.80
N GLN A 31 1.61 8.93 7.96
CA GLN A 31 0.67 10.07 8.04
C GLN A 31 1.25 11.32 7.36
N GLU A 32 2.54 11.60 7.59
CA GLU A 32 3.23 12.72 6.92
C GLU A 32 3.25 12.54 5.40
N ALA A 33 3.49 11.32 4.89
CA ALA A 33 3.42 11.03 3.46
C ALA A 33 2.00 11.19 2.89
N VAL A 34 0.96 10.88 3.66
CA VAL A 34 -0.43 11.14 3.29
C VAL A 34 -0.70 12.64 3.19
N LEU A 35 -0.23 13.43 4.16
CA LEU A 35 -0.36 14.88 4.10
C LEU A 35 0.42 15.47 2.93
N GLN A 36 1.60 14.92 2.61
CA GLN A 36 2.37 15.32 1.45
C GLN A 36 1.60 15.08 0.14
N SER A 37 0.83 13.99 0.06
CA SER A 37 0.01 13.70 -1.13
C SER A 37 -1.08 14.75 -1.40
N LEU A 38 -1.47 15.57 -0.42
CA LEU A 38 -2.36 16.73 -0.63
C LEU A 38 -1.75 17.78 -1.55
N HIS A 39 -0.42 17.89 -1.51
CA HIS A 39 0.35 18.87 -2.28
C HIS A 39 0.82 18.26 -3.61
N ASP A 40 1.38 17.05 -3.56
CA ASP A 40 2.07 16.43 -4.68
C ASP A 40 1.14 15.55 -5.54
N GLY A 41 -0.08 15.26 -5.06
CA GLY A 41 -1.07 14.42 -5.73
C GLY A 41 -0.81 12.92 -5.59
N LYS A 42 0.42 12.47 -5.84
CA LYS A 42 0.86 11.07 -5.63
C LYS A 42 2.17 11.04 -4.87
N VAL A 43 2.23 10.22 -3.82
CA VAL A 43 3.43 9.95 -3.02
C VAL A 43 3.66 8.44 -2.97
N LEU A 44 4.91 8.00 -3.11
CA LEU A 44 5.31 6.61 -2.92
C LEU A 44 5.96 6.47 -1.54
N TYR A 45 5.37 5.64 -0.68
CA TYR A 45 5.95 5.31 0.62
C TYR A 45 6.60 3.93 0.57
N PRO A 46 7.91 3.79 0.87
CA PRO A 46 8.59 2.51 0.79
C PRO A 46 8.12 1.56 1.89
N VAL A 47 7.91 0.31 1.53
CA VAL A 47 7.64 -0.81 2.45
C VAL A 47 8.85 -1.72 2.42
N ASN A 48 9.61 -1.73 3.51
CA ASN A 48 10.73 -2.66 3.69
C ASN A 48 10.67 -3.23 5.10
N GLN A 49 9.74 -4.17 5.31
CA GLN A 49 9.56 -4.84 6.60
C GLN A 49 9.59 -6.35 6.43
N ARG A 50 10.43 -7.02 7.23
CA ARG A 50 10.62 -8.48 7.22
C ARG A 50 11.02 -8.97 5.82
N ASN A 51 10.20 -9.82 5.21
CA ASN A 51 10.41 -10.39 3.87
C ASN A 51 9.55 -9.68 2.80
N TYR A 52 8.97 -8.53 3.11
CA TYR A 52 8.10 -7.78 2.20
C TYR A 52 8.76 -6.49 1.74
N THR A 53 8.93 -6.38 0.43
CA THR A 53 9.43 -5.19 -0.25
C THR A 53 8.33 -4.60 -1.14
N GLY A 54 8.41 -3.29 -1.38
CA GLY A 54 7.51 -2.60 -2.31
C GLY A 54 7.19 -1.19 -1.86
N TYR A 55 6.03 -0.70 -2.31
CA TYR A 55 5.59 0.66 -2.04
C TYR A 55 4.09 0.72 -1.77
N ILE A 56 3.70 1.70 -0.97
CA ILE A 56 2.33 2.19 -0.89
C ILE A 56 2.25 3.44 -1.77
N SER A 57 1.47 3.38 -2.86
CA SER A 57 1.18 4.52 -3.72
C SER A 57 -0.01 5.30 -3.17
N ILE A 58 0.28 6.35 -2.40
CA ILE A 58 -0.71 7.20 -1.74
C ILE A 58 -1.18 8.28 -2.72
N ILE A 59 -2.49 8.34 -2.93
CA ILE A 59 -3.11 9.30 -3.84
C ILE A 59 -4.24 10.00 -3.11
N PHE A 60 -4.15 11.32 -3.06
CA PHE A 60 -5.27 12.17 -2.66
C PHE A 60 -5.67 13.02 -3.87
N PRO A 61 -6.75 12.65 -4.59
CA PRO A 61 -7.15 13.40 -5.77
C PRO A 61 -7.46 14.84 -5.37
N LYS A 62 -7.04 15.80 -6.20
CA LYS A 62 -7.29 17.23 -5.95
C LYS A 62 -8.79 17.45 -5.76
N ILE A 63 -9.21 17.67 -4.52
CA ILE A 63 -10.56 18.17 -4.23
C ILE A 63 -10.57 19.62 -4.73
N SER A 64 -11.31 19.86 -5.79
CA SER A 64 -11.67 21.21 -6.22
C SER A 64 -12.64 21.79 -5.19
N GLY A 65 -12.14 22.62 -4.27
CA GLY A 65 -12.98 23.43 -3.40
C GLY A 65 -12.65 23.31 -1.91
N CYS A 66 -12.50 24.48 -1.27
CA CYS A 66 -12.40 24.74 0.17
C CYS A 66 -11.13 24.25 0.91
N GLY A 67 -10.24 25.20 1.24
CA GLY A 67 -9.10 24.98 2.14
C GLY A 67 -9.50 24.50 3.55
N LEU A 68 -10.75 24.72 3.97
CA LEU A 68 -11.30 24.22 5.22
C LEU A 68 -11.32 22.68 5.28
N MET A 69 -11.67 22.01 4.17
CA MET A 69 -11.67 20.54 4.09
C MET A 69 -10.25 19.98 4.20
N ARG A 70 -9.26 20.65 3.62
CA ARG A 70 -7.84 20.24 3.74
C ARG A 70 -7.33 20.34 5.17
N LEU A 71 -7.70 21.41 5.89
CA LEU A 71 -7.32 21.59 7.29
C LEU A 71 -7.97 20.52 8.18
N LYS A 72 -9.26 20.22 7.95
CA LYS A 72 -9.97 19.16 8.66
C LYS A 72 -9.32 17.80 8.40
N PHE A 73 -9.11 17.45 7.13
CA PHE A 73 -8.41 16.21 6.76
C PHE A 73 -7.03 16.12 7.41
N ALA A 74 -6.24 17.19 7.39
CA ALA A 74 -4.92 17.18 8.01
C ALA A 74 -4.98 16.97 9.53
N LYS A 75 -6.05 17.40 10.20
CA LYS A 75 -6.29 17.12 11.61
C LYS A 75 -6.68 15.66 11.82
N ASP A 76 -7.65 15.16 11.06
CA ASP A 76 -8.16 13.79 11.18
C ASP A 76 -7.05 12.74 10.95
N ILE A 77 -6.16 13.00 9.98
CA ILE A 77 -4.98 12.16 9.71
C ILE A 77 -4.00 12.14 10.91
N ARG A 78 -3.75 13.29 11.54
CA ARG A 78 -2.82 13.40 12.68
C ARG A 78 -3.38 12.80 13.97
N ASP A 79 -4.70 12.76 14.11
CA ASP A 79 -5.38 12.17 15.26
C ASP A 79 -5.32 10.62 15.23
N ASN A 80 -4.77 10.01 14.16
CA ASN A 80 -4.44 8.58 13.93
C ASN A 80 -5.60 7.56 14.05
N ARG A 81 -6.74 7.93 14.61
CA ARG A 81 -7.91 7.03 14.74
C ARG A 81 -8.38 6.50 13.38
N PHE A 82 -8.35 7.36 12.37
CA PHE A 82 -8.70 7.03 11.00
C PHE A 82 -7.89 5.84 10.47
N PHE A 83 -6.56 5.92 10.56
CA PHE A 83 -5.68 4.87 10.03
C PHE A 83 -5.68 3.60 10.88
N PHE A 84 -5.83 3.73 12.19
CA PHE A 84 -5.99 2.56 13.05
C PHE A 84 -7.22 1.72 12.64
N ASN A 85 -8.36 2.36 12.42
CA ASN A 85 -9.58 1.64 12.01
C ASN A 85 -9.45 1.01 10.62
N ILE A 86 -8.78 1.71 9.69
CA ILE A 86 -8.47 1.16 8.37
C ILE A 86 -7.56 -0.07 8.49
N ALA A 87 -6.49 0.02 9.30
CA ALA A 87 -5.53 -1.06 9.50
C ALA A 87 -6.21 -2.32 10.06
N MET A 88 -7.14 -2.14 11.00
CA MET A 88 -7.95 -3.25 11.54
C MET A 88 -8.82 -3.89 10.46
N LYS A 89 -9.52 -3.08 9.65
CA LYS A 89 -10.39 -3.59 8.57
C LYS A 89 -9.62 -4.33 7.48
N ILE A 90 -8.36 -3.96 7.21
CA ILE A 90 -7.52 -4.62 6.21
C ILE A 90 -7.19 -6.06 6.60
N GLN A 91 -7.09 -6.37 7.88
CA GLN A 91 -6.80 -7.73 8.36
C GLN A 91 -7.90 -8.72 7.96
N ASP A 92 -9.13 -8.23 7.84
CA ASP A 92 -10.31 -9.04 7.48
C ASP A 92 -10.51 -9.15 5.96
N LEU A 93 -9.70 -8.46 5.15
CA LEU A 93 -9.80 -8.52 3.70
C LEU A 93 -9.08 -9.73 3.15
N HIS A 94 -9.51 -10.15 1.96
CA HIS A 94 -8.91 -11.26 1.23
C HIS A 94 -8.51 -10.78 -0.18
N PHE A 95 -7.21 -10.65 -0.41
CA PHE A 95 -6.64 -10.45 -1.75
C PHE A 95 -6.23 -11.80 -2.33
N ASP A 96 -6.71 -12.10 -3.54
CA ASP A 96 -6.19 -13.23 -4.29
C ASP A 96 -4.70 -12.98 -4.61
N LYS A 97 -3.90 -14.04 -4.51
CA LYS A 97 -2.44 -14.02 -4.62
C LYS A 97 -1.94 -13.51 -5.97
N LYS A 98 -2.74 -13.64 -7.02
CA LYS A 98 -2.38 -13.29 -8.40
C LYS A 98 -3.20 -12.15 -8.99
N ASP A 99 -4.14 -11.61 -8.23
CA ASP A 99 -5.11 -10.67 -8.78
C ASP A 99 -4.72 -9.22 -8.47
N LEU A 100 -4.36 -8.48 -9.53
CA LEU A 100 -4.24 -7.01 -9.49
C LEU A 100 -5.62 -6.33 -9.58
N SER A 101 -6.66 -7.04 -10.02
CA SER A 101 -8.01 -6.50 -10.25
C SER A 101 -8.88 -6.38 -8.99
N GLY A 102 -8.42 -6.93 -7.86
CA GLY A 102 -9.07 -6.82 -6.56
C GLY A 102 -8.93 -5.42 -5.96
N GLY A 103 -9.94 -4.58 -6.17
CA GLY A 103 -10.09 -3.30 -5.49
C GLY A 103 -10.95 -3.41 -4.22
N PHE A 104 -10.47 -2.94 -3.08
CA PHE A 104 -11.27 -2.87 -1.85
C PHE A 104 -11.54 -1.44 -1.41
N VAL A 105 -12.68 -1.26 -0.77
CA VAL A 105 -13.12 0.04 -0.27
C VAL A 105 -13.32 -0.04 1.22
N VAL A 106 -12.56 0.75 1.97
CA VAL A 106 -12.81 0.99 3.39
C VAL A 106 -13.47 2.35 3.55
N LEU A 107 -14.63 2.36 4.18
CA LEU A 107 -15.30 3.59 4.62
C LEU A 107 -14.94 3.84 6.08
N GLU A 108 -14.47 5.05 6.37
CA GLU A 108 -14.13 5.48 7.73
C GLU A 108 -14.44 6.98 7.87
N ASP A 109 -15.33 7.32 8.80
CA ASP A 109 -15.85 8.67 9.00
C ASP A 109 -16.33 9.33 7.69
N GLU A 110 -15.76 10.48 7.36
CA GLU A 110 -16.03 11.31 6.18
C GLU A 110 -15.17 10.93 4.97
N TYR A 111 -14.38 9.85 5.06
CA TYR A 111 -13.49 9.45 3.99
C TYR A 111 -13.75 8.03 3.52
N LYS A 112 -13.34 7.81 2.28
CA LYS A 112 -13.34 6.53 1.59
C LYS A 112 -11.92 6.26 1.12
N CYS A 113 -11.36 5.15 1.55
CA CYS A 113 -10.08 4.65 1.08
C CYS A 113 -10.32 3.52 0.09
N ILE A 114 -9.82 3.69 -1.13
CA ILE A 114 -9.88 2.71 -2.20
C ILE A 114 -8.48 2.14 -2.37
N PHE A 115 -8.38 0.83 -2.39
CA PHE A 115 -7.11 0.16 -2.42
C PHE A 115 -7.08 -0.88 -3.53
N SER A 116 -5.94 -1.01 -4.19
CA SER A 116 -5.74 -1.97 -5.27
C SER A 116 -4.25 -2.22 -5.46
N PHE A 117 -3.86 -3.42 -5.89
CA PHE A 117 -2.50 -3.63 -6.39
C PHE A 117 -2.38 -3.09 -7.81
N GLU A 118 -1.37 -2.27 -8.10
CA GLU A 118 -1.17 -1.69 -9.45
C GLU A 118 -0.22 -2.52 -10.29
N LYS A 119 0.95 -2.82 -9.72
CA LYS A 119 2.07 -3.48 -10.40
C LYS A 119 2.94 -4.21 -9.38
N TYR A 120 3.79 -5.06 -9.90
CA TYR A 120 4.91 -5.66 -9.21
C TYR A 120 6.20 -4.96 -9.65
N GLU A 121 7.22 -5.00 -8.79
CA GLU A 121 8.57 -4.50 -9.08
C GLU A 121 9.55 -5.67 -8.91
N ARG A 122 10.37 -5.94 -9.92
CA ARG A 122 11.41 -6.98 -9.85
C ARG A 122 12.59 -6.50 -9.00
N ASP A 123 13.51 -7.41 -8.68
CA ASP A 123 14.66 -7.06 -7.86
C ASP A 123 15.75 -6.28 -8.63
N ALA A 124 16.86 -6.03 -7.94
CA ALA A 124 17.98 -5.26 -8.46
C ALA A 124 18.69 -5.94 -9.65
N GLU A 125 18.70 -7.27 -9.72
CA GLU A 125 19.30 -8.02 -10.84
C GLU A 125 18.53 -7.78 -12.14
N HIS A 126 17.24 -7.48 -12.00
CA HIS A 126 16.32 -7.15 -13.08
C HIS A 126 16.07 -5.65 -13.21
N GLY A 127 16.89 -4.81 -12.57
CA GLY A 127 16.85 -3.36 -12.71
C GLY A 127 15.58 -2.68 -12.19
N PHE A 128 14.87 -3.31 -11.24
CA PHE A 128 13.60 -2.80 -10.71
C PHE A 128 12.49 -2.62 -11.75
N GLU A 129 12.46 -3.51 -12.75
CA GLU A 129 11.44 -3.50 -13.79
C GLU A 129 10.03 -3.64 -13.20
N LEU A 130 9.09 -2.81 -13.68
CA LEU A 130 7.69 -2.87 -13.28
C LEU A 130 6.91 -3.82 -14.18
N VAL A 131 6.35 -4.89 -13.60
CA VAL A 131 5.58 -5.90 -14.33
C VAL A 131 4.15 -5.99 -13.81
N SER A 132 3.22 -6.35 -14.69
CA SER A 132 1.80 -6.57 -14.34
C SER A 132 1.40 -8.03 -14.39
N ASP A 133 2.27 -8.89 -14.89
CA ASP A 133 2.11 -10.35 -14.92
C ASP A 133 3.37 -10.98 -14.31
N LEU A 134 3.16 -12.04 -13.53
CA LEU A 134 4.22 -12.82 -12.89
C LEU A 134 4.51 -14.12 -13.64
N SER A 135 3.91 -14.34 -14.81
CA SER A 135 4.11 -15.54 -15.64
C SER A 135 5.55 -15.77 -16.07
N ASP A 136 6.31 -14.70 -16.30
CA ASP A 136 7.72 -14.73 -16.72
C ASP A 136 8.71 -14.54 -15.56
N VAL A 137 8.21 -14.41 -14.32
CA VAL A 137 9.04 -14.23 -13.13
C VAL A 137 9.53 -15.58 -12.64
N GLN A 138 10.85 -15.73 -12.50
CA GLN A 138 11.44 -16.94 -11.96
C GLN A 138 11.15 -17.05 -10.46
N ASP A 139 11.03 -18.29 -10.00
CA ASP A 139 10.75 -18.59 -8.61
C ASP A 139 11.77 -17.87 -7.67
N ASN A 140 13.05 -17.81 -8.01
CA ASN A 140 14.10 -17.21 -7.16
C ASN A 140 14.08 -15.68 -7.06
N GLU A 141 13.22 -14.99 -7.81
CA GLU A 141 13.18 -13.53 -7.82
C GLU A 141 12.47 -12.96 -6.59
N LYS A 142 13.03 -11.87 -6.06
CA LYS A 142 12.35 -11.09 -5.02
C LYS A 142 11.44 -10.07 -5.67
N ILE A 143 10.14 -10.23 -5.44
CA ILE A 143 9.13 -9.35 -6.04
C ILE A 143 8.58 -8.35 -5.02
N GLY A 144 8.80 -7.07 -5.32
CA GLY A 144 8.16 -5.94 -4.69
C GLY A 144 6.71 -5.75 -5.17
N ARG A 145 5.86 -5.18 -4.31
CA ARG A 145 4.45 -4.89 -4.62
C ARG A 145 4.14 -3.42 -4.53
N ILE A 146 3.28 -2.92 -5.43
CA ILE A 146 2.75 -1.56 -5.35
C ILE A 146 1.28 -1.62 -4.95
N LEU A 147 1.01 -1.40 -3.66
CA LEU A 147 -0.35 -1.21 -3.15
C LEU A 147 -0.74 0.25 -3.31
N LYS A 148 -1.72 0.53 -4.15
CA LYS A 148 -2.33 1.86 -4.27
C LYS A 148 -3.32 2.09 -3.15
N VAL A 149 -3.32 3.31 -2.61
CA VAL A 149 -4.32 3.82 -1.67
C VAL A 149 -4.81 5.15 -2.20
N VAL A 150 -6.08 5.22 -2.58
CA VAL A 150 -6.75 6.47 -2.95
C VAL A 150 -7.66 6.90 -1.82
N ILE A 151 -7.41 8.06 -1.24
CA ILE A 151 -8.19 8.60 -0.12
C ILE A 151 -9.05 9.73 -0.65
N VAL A 152 -10.38 9.59 -0.56
CA VAL A 152 -11.34 10.59 -1.04
C VAL A 152 -12.32 10.98 0.07
N PRO A 153 -12.77 12.24 0.15
CA PRO A 153 -13.94 12.57 0.96
C PRO A 153 -15.19 11.88 0.42
N ARG A 154 -16.13 11.59 1.32
CA ARG A 154 -17.50 11.17 1.03
C ARG A 154 -18.43 12.38 0.90
#